data_AF-A0A3C0WZ02-F1
#
_entry.id   AF-A0A3C0WZ02-F1
#
_cell.length_a   1.000
_cell.length_b   1.000
_cell.length_c   1.000
_cell.angle_alpha   90.00
_cell.angle_beta   90.00
_cell.angle_gamma   90.00
#
_symmetry.space_group_name_H-M   'P 1'
#
loop_
_entity.id
_entity.type
_entity.pdbx_description
1 polymer ?
#
loop_
_entity_poly.entity_id
_entity_poly.type
_entity_poly.pdbx_seq_one_letter_code
_entity_poly.pdbx_strand_id
1 'polypeptide(L)'
;GLFYGGGFKQLGLQLLGMFSTAAWTAVTITISFLIIKKIFGLRVSREEEMEGLDVKEHGLTSAYAGIAMLPEYIDEGEEVPAVTGDTPVAEAVEVKEMPKVAADVPSKADGQKITKVEIVCKESRLESLKNAMVGIGITGMTVSHVMGCGVQKGQPEYYRGALVETSLLPKIQVDIVVAKVPVSQVIATAKKVLYTGHIGDGKIFVYDVENVV
;
A
#
# COMPACT_ATOMS: atom_id res chain seq x y z
N GLY A 1 -42.20 -42.13 17.44
CA GLY A 1 -43.54 -42.71 17.68
C GLY A 1 -43.85 -43.88 16.75
N LEU A 2 -43.73 -43.67 15.43
CA LEU A 2 -44.23 -44.61 14.42
C LEU A 2 -43.58 -46.00 14.44
N PHE A 3 -42.25 -46.08 14.53
CA PHE A 3 -41.49 -47.35 14.42
C PHE A 3 -41.20 -48.04 15.75
N TYR A 4 -41.54 -47.41 16.88
CA TYR A 4 -41.27 -47.92 18.23
C TYR A 4 -42.56 -48.25 19.01
N GLY A 5 -43.66 -48.56 18.29
CA GLY A 5 -44.89 -49.11 18.87
C GLY A 5 -46.00 -48.12 19.22
N GLY A 6 -45.82 -46.80 19.03
CA GLY A 6 -46.86 -45.80 19.35
C GLY A 6 -47.76 -45.36 18.18
N GLY A 7 -47.54 -45.89 16.98
CA GLY A 7 -48.38 -45.68 15.80
C GLY A 7 -48.50 -44.22 15.33
N PHE A 8 -49.48 -43.97 14.46
CA PHE A 8 -49.73 -42.64 13.86
C PHE A 8 -50.19 -41.59 14.88
N LYS A 9 -50.83 -42.00 15.99
CA LYS A 9 -51.27 -41.09 17.05
C LYS A 9 -50.09 -40.43 17.75
N GLN A 10 -49.06 -41.21 18.11
CA GLN A 10 -47.87 -40.66 18.75
C GLN A 10 -47.02 -39.84 17.77
N LEU A 11 -47.02 -40.19 16.47
CA LEU A 11 -46.40 -39.36 15.44
C LEU A 11 -47.08 -37.99 15.32
N GLY A 12 -48.41 -37.93 15.34
CA GLY A 12 -49.17 -36.67 15.33
C GLY A 12 -48.84 -35.76 16.52
N LEU A 13 -48.74 -36.33 17.72
CA LEU A 13 -48.32 -35.61 18.93
C LEU A 13 -46.88 -35.07 18.84
N GLN A 14 -45.97 -35.82 18.23
CA GLN A 14 -44.58 -35.38 18.01
C GLN A 14 -44.51 -34.23 17.00
N LEU A 15 -45.26 -34.33 15.90
CA LEU A 15 -45.34 -33.26 14.91
C LEU A 15 -45.97 -31.99 15.50
N LEU A 16 -47.02 -32.13 16.31
CA LEU A 16 -47.65 -31.00 16.99
C LEU A 16 -46.65 -30.28 17.92
N GLY A 17 -45.85 -31.03 18.69
CA GLY A 17 -44.80 -30.46 19.53
C GLY A 17 -43.74 -29.72 18.72
N MET A 18 -43.24 -30.34 17.65
CA MET A 18 -42.27 -29.72 16.73
C MET A 18 -42.82 -28.42 16.14
N PHE A 19 -44.02 -28.43 15.56
CA PHE A 19 -44.63 -27.24 14.97
C PHE A 19 -44.95 -26.17 16.01
N SER A 20 -45.34 -26.55 17.22
CA SER A 20 -45.54 -25.61 18.33
C SER A 20 -44.24 -24.90 18.71
N THR A 21 -43.13 -25.63 18.83
CA THR A 21 -41.82 -25.02 19.10
C THR A 21 -41.36 -24.13 17.95
N ALA A 22 -41.50 -24.58 16.69
CA ALA A 22 -41.14 -23.78 15.52
C ALA A 22 -41.97 -22.50 15.43
N ALA A 23 -43.28 -22.57 15.69
CA ALA A 23 -44.16 -21.41 15.69
C ALA A 23 -43.79 -20.44 16.81
N TRP A 24 -43.53 -20.93 18.03
CA TRP A 24 -43.07 -20.10 19.14
C TRP A 24 -41.77 -19.37 18.79
N THR A 25 -40.76 -20.10 18.31
CA THR A 25 -39.47 -19.53 17.92
C THR A 25 -39.63 -18.49 16.80
N ALA A 26 -40.43 -18.78 15.77
CA ALA A 26 -40.68 -17.83 14.69
C ALA A 26 -41.34 -16.54 15.19
N VAL A 27 -42.33 -16.65 16.08
CA VAL A 27 -43.02 -15.50 16.68
C VAL A 27 -42.06 -14.69 17.53
N THR A 28 -41.31 -15.32 18.43
CA THR A 28 -40.37 -14.61 19.31
C THR A 28 -39.27 -13.91 18.53
N ILE A 29 -38.68 -14.58 17.54
CA ILE A 29 -37.64 -14.00 16.68
C ILE A 29 -38.20 -12.81 15.88
N THR A 30 -39.40 -12.95 15.31
CA THR A 30 -40.04 -11.87 14.56
C THR A 30 -40.28 -10.65 15.45
N ILE A 31 -40.81 -10.84 16.66
CA ILE A 31 -41.03 -9.76 17.62
C ILE A 31 -39.71 -9.08 17.99
N SER A 32 -38.67 -9.85 18.31
CA SER A 32 -37.33 -9.31 18.62
C SER A 32 -36.79 -8.47 17.46
N PHE A 33 -36.87 -8.96 16.22
CA PHE A 33 -36.41 -8.19 15.05
C PHE A 33 -37.25 -6.95 14.78
N LEU A 34 -38.56 -6.98 15.00
CA LEU A 34 -39.41 -5.79 14.88
C LEU A 34 -39.09 -4.73 15.93
N ILE A 35 -38.74 -5.14 17.15
CA ILE A 35 -38.28 -4.23 18.21
C ILE A 35 -36.95 -3.60 17.81
N ILE A 36 -35.96 -4.40 17.39
CA ILE A 36 -34.64 -3.90 16.94
C ILE A 36 -34.81 -2.94 15.77
N LYS A 37 -35.65 -3.30 14.78
CA LYS A 37 -35.97 -2.45 13.62
C LYS A 37 -36.49 -1.08 14.03
N LYS A 38 -37.28 -1.00 15.10
CA LYS A 38 -37.90 0.25 15.56
C LYS A 38 -36.95 1.12 16.40
N ILE A 39 -36.01 0.51 17.12
CA ILE A 39 -35.10 1.24 18.01
C ILE A 39 -33.81 1.65 17.29
N PHE A 40 -33.16 0.71 16.61
CA PHE A 40 -31.83 0.91 16.03
C PHE A 40 -31.82 0.91 14.49
N GLY A 41 -32.87 0.39 13.86
CA GLY A 41 -32.83 0.03 12.46
C GLY A 41 -32.12 -1.30 12.24
N LEU A 42 -32.55 -2.05 11.22
CA LEU A 42 -32.01 -3.38 10.89
C LEU A 42 -30.91 -3.33 9.83
N ARG A 43 -30.84 -2.21 9.09
CA ARG A 43 -29.86 -1.95 8.05
C ARG A 43 -29.54 -0.47 8.08
N VAL A 44 -28.28 -0.21 7.77
CA VAL A 44 -27.72 1.12 7.53
C VAL A 44 -28.29 1.66 6.21
N SER A 45 -28.27 2.97 5.99
CA SER A 45 -28.80 3.53 4.73
C SER A 45 -28.02 2.99 3.51
N ARG A 46 -28.65 2.95 2.33
CA ARG A 46 -27.99 2.42 1.11
C ARG A 46 -26.71 3.18 0.74
N GLU A 47 -26.65 4.47 1.02
CA GLU A 47 -25.47 5.31 0.77
C GLU A 47 -24.31 4.88 1.68
N GLU A 48 -24.58 4.66 2.96
CA GLU A 48 -23.61 4.17 3.94
C GLU A 48 -23.20 2.70 3.70
N GLU A 49 -24.12 1.86 3.21
CA GLU A 49 -23.83 0.46 2.82
C GLU A 49 -22.89 0.40 1.60
N MET A 50 -23.00 1.35 0.66
CA MET A 50 -22.10 1.46 -0.51
C MET A 50 -20.75 2.09 -0.18
N GLU A 51 -20.71 3.10 0.68
CA GLU A 51 -19.46 3.78 1.08
C GLU A 51 -18.61 2.95 2.06
N GLY A 52 -19.24 2.03 2.80
CA GLY A 52 -18.59 1.19 3.79
C GLY A 52 -18.75 1.72 5.20
N LEU A 53 -19.17 0.84 6.12
CA LEU A 53 -19.52 1.20 7.49
C LEU A 53 -18.32 1.76 8.28
N ASP A 54 -17.13 1.20 8.05
CA ASP A 54 -15.90 1.61 8.73
C ASP A 54 -15.49 3.06 8.39
N VAL A 55 -15.87 3.55 7.20
CA VAL A 55 -15.57 4.93 6.78
C VAL A 55 -16.36 5.94 7.61
N LYS A 56 -17.63 5.63 7.90
CA LYS A 56 -18.53 6.56 8.59
C LYS A 56 -18.54 6.40 10.10
N GLU A 57 -18.39 5.18 10.62
CA GLU A 57 -18.40 4.95 12.07
C GLU A 57 -17.01 5.00 12.71
N HIS A 58 -15.95 4.67 11.95
CA HIS A 58 -14.58 4.56 12.49
C HIS A 58 -13.59 5.55 11.86
N GLY A 59 -14.00 6.35 10.86
CA GLY A 59 -13.14 7.33 10.20
C GLY A 59 -11.97 6.70 9.44
N LEU A 60 -12.05 5.41 9.15
CA LEU A 60 -11.05 4.66 8.43
C LEU A 60 -11.47 4.54 6.97
N THR A 61 -10.66 5.03 6.04
CA THR A 61 -10.93 4.93 4.59
C THR A 61 -10.95 3.49 4.08
N SER A 62 -10.57 2.50 4.89
CA SER A 62 -10.72 1.07 4.60
C SER A 62 -10.80 0.26 5.90
N ALA A 63 -11.43 -0.92 5.82
CA ALA A 63 -11.51 -1.91 6.91
C ALA A 63 -10.14 -2.44 7.38
N TYR A 64 -9.07 -2.20 6.61
CA TYR A 64 -7.70 -2.57 6.91
C TYR A 64 -6.79 -1.35 6.83
N ALA A 65 -6.79 -0.55 7.89
CA ALA A 65 -5.85 0.56 8.06
C ALA A 65 -4.40 0.05 7.96
N GLY A 66 -3.83 0.11 6.77
CA GLY A 66 -2.45 -0.32 6.46
C GLY A 66 -2.27 -1.25 5.25
N ILE A 67 -3.35 -1.77 4.63
CA ILE A 67 -3.25 -2.71 3.49
C ILE A 67 -3.99 -2.21 2.23
N ALA A 68 -4.72 -1.09 2.31
CA ALA A 68 -5.43 -0.58 1.14
C ALA A 68 -4.46 -0.14 0.02
N MET A 69 -4.17 -1.07 -0.90
CA MET A 69 -4.06 -0.73 -2.31
C MET A 69 -5.38 -0.09 -2.67
N LEU A 70 -5.38 1.24 -2.81
CA LEU A 70 -6.46 1.92 -3.51
C LEU A 70 -6.64 1.20 -4.84
N PRO A 71 -7.87 0.81 -5.24
CA PRO A 71 -8.07 0.36 -6.60
C PRO A 71 -7.64 1.51 -7.51
N GLU A 72 -6.53 1.33 -8.23
CA GLU A 72 -6.29 2.09 -9.45
C GLU A 72 -7.53 1.84 -10.30
N TYR A 73 -8.35 2.87 -10.49
CA TYR A 73 -9.27 2.91 -11.59
C TYR A 73 -8.40 2.88 -12.85
N ILE A 74 -8.14 1.68 -13.36
CA ILE A 74 -7.71 1.50 -14.73
C ILE A 74 -8.89 1.98 -15.56
N ASP A 75 -8.79 3.20 -16.09
CA ASP A 75 -9.67 3.68 -17.13
C ASP A 75 -9.46 2.77 -18.34
N GLU A 76 -10.38 1.80 -18.56
CA GLU A 76 -10.37 0.87 -19.70
C GLU A 76 -10.70 1.58 -21.03
N GLY A 77 -10.28 2.83 -21.20
CA GLY A 77 -10.71 3.72 -22.29
C GLY A 77 -9.60 4.28 -23.19
N GLU A 78 -8.33 4.21 -22.81
CA GLU A 78 -7.24 4.68 -23.68
C GLU A 78 -6.34 3.53 -24.14
N GLU A 79 -6.37 3.26 -25.45
CA GLU A 79 -5.33 2.50 -26.13
C GLU A 79 -3.98 3.19 -25.87
N VAL A 80 -3.17 2.59 -25.00
CA VAL A 80 -1.76 2.97 -24.82
C VAL A 80 -1.06 2.92 -26.19
N PRO A 81 -0.66 4.05 -26.79
CA PRO A 81 0.09 4.01 -28.02
C PRO A 81 1.47 3.42 -27.71
N ALA A 82 1.88 2.44 -28.51
CA ALA A 82 3.22 1.90 -28.48
C ALA A 82 4.22 3.06 -28.66
N VAL A 83 5.03 3.34 -27.63
CA VAL A 83 6.08 4.35 -27.69
C VAL A 83 7.21 3.81 -28.58
N THR A 84 7.07 4.03 -29.89
CA THR A 84 8.21 4.04 -30.81
C THR A 84 9.09 5.22 -30.43
N GLY A 85 10.33 4.92 -30.05
CA GLY A 85 11.31 5.92 -29.66
C GLY A 85 11.57 6.90 -30.79
N ASP A 86 11.47 8.18 -30.46
CA ASP A 86 12.28 9.30 -30.97
C ASP A 86 11.80 10.58 -30.27
N THR A 87 12.39 10.89 -29.11
CA THR A 87 12.20 12.20 -28.46
C THR A 87 13.57 12.90 -28.38
N PRO A 88 13.72 14.13 -28.88
CA PRO A 88 15.02 14.80 -28.93
C PRO A 88 15.54 15.17 -27.54
N VAL A 89 16.86 15.08 -27.38
CA VAL A 89 17.65 15.23 -26.14
C VAL A 89 17.65 16.66 -25.54
N ALA A 90 16.72 17.54 -25.92
CA ALA A 90 16.87 18.99 -25.69
C ALA A 90 16.27 19.56 -24.39
N GLU A 91 15.61 18.78 -23.53
CA GLU A 91 15.12 19.32 -22.24
C GLU A 91 15.19 18.30 -21.08
N ALA A 92 16.30 17.55 -21.01
CA ALA A 92 16.64 16.79 -19.82
C ALA A 92 17.16 17.76 -18.74
N VAL A 93 16.37 17.99 -17.70
CA VAL A 93 16.78 18.78 -16.53
C VAL A 93 18.07 18.18 -15.95
N GLU A 94 19.14 18.98 -15.93
CA GLU A 94 20.45 18.53 -15.46
C GLU A 94 20.38 18.03 -14.01
N VAL A 95 20.94 16.83 -13.80
CA VAL A 95 21.08 16.21 -12.49
C VAL A 95 22.06 17.04 -11.67
N LYS A 96 21.54 17.94 -10.82
CA LYS A 96 22.36 18.74 -9.90
C LYS A 96 22.99 17.80 -8.86
N GLU A 97 24.24 17.42 -9.09
CA GLU A 97 25.04 16.69 -8.09
C GLU A 97 25.17 17.54 -6.83
N MET A 98 24.80 16.96 -5.67
CA MET A 98 25.05 17.60 -4.39
C MET A 98 26.56 17.67 -4.11
N PRO A 99 27.05 18.70 -3.41
CA PRO A 99 28.48 18.88 -3.18
C PRO A 99 29.06 17.66 -2.46
N LYS A 100 30.17 17.14 -2.99
CA LYS A 100 30.98 16.09 -2.37
C LYS A 100 31.44 16.58 -1.01
N VAL A 101 30.96 15.94 0.07
CA VAL A 101 31.46 16.20 1.41
C VAL A 101 32.93 15.77 1.44
N ALA A 102 33.78 16.73 1.82
CA ALA A 102 35.22 16.61 1.85
C ALA A 102 35.67 15.38 2.64
N ALA A 103 36.70 14.72 2.11
CA ALA A 103 37.59 13.88 2.87
C ALA A 103 38.04 14.65 4.12
N ASP A 104 38.04 13.98 5.28
CA ASP A 104 38.92 14.19 6.45
C ASP A 104 38.22 13.78 7.76
N VAL A 105 38.03 12.47 7.99
CA VAL A 105 37.76 11.89 9.34
C VAL A 105 38.45 10.52 9.42
N PRO A 106 39.16 10.20 10.52
CA PRO A 106 40.27 9.25 10.48
C PRO A 106 39.81 7.80 10.34
N SER A 107 40.34 7.17 9.30
CA SER A 107 40.42 5.72 9.15
C SER A 107 41.08 5.11 10.40
N LYS A 108 40.37 4.24 11.10
CA LYS A 108 40.99 3.29 12.03
C LYS A 108 40.73 1.86 11.58
N ALA A 109 41.83 1.24 11.16
CA ALA A 109 42.23 -0.14 11.49
C ALA A 109 41.31 -1.30 11.07
N ASP A 110 40.66 -1.22 9.91
CA ASP A 110 40.65 -2.31 8.91
C ASP A 110 40.07 -1.85 7.55
N GLY A 111 40.49 -0.66 7.08
CA GLY A 111 40.44 -0.18 5.69
C GLY A 111 39.11 -0.09 4.89
N GLN A 112 38.02 -0.75 5.29
CA GLN A 112 36.81 -0.85 4.48
C GLN A 112 35.67 -0.04 5.09
N LYS A 113 35.49 1.17 4.56
CA LYS A 113 34.40 2.07 4.93
C LYS A 113 33.06 1.42 4.59
N ILE A 114 32.19 1.25 5.59
CA ILE A 114 30.83 0.80 5.39
C ILE A 114 29.97 2.02 5.07
N THR A 115 29.07 1.89 4.09
CA THR A 115 28.21 2.97 3.65
C THR A 115 26.79 2.45 3.50
N LYS A 116 25.83 3.19 4.04
CA LYS A 116 24.40 2.99 3.79
C LYS A 116 23.99 3.85 2.62
N VAL A 117 23.45 3.23 1.59
CA VAL A 117 22.81 3.87 0.45
C VAL A 117 21.31 3.73 0.62
N GLU A 118 20.63 4.86 0.75
CA GLU A 118 19.17 4.93 0.91
C GLU A 118 18.57 5.50 -0.37
N ILE A 119 17.67 4.74 -0.99
CA ILE A 119 17.10 5.06 -2.30
C ILE A 119 15.59 5.20 -2.12
N VAL A 120 15.06 6.39 -2.34
CA VAL A 120 13.61 6.62 -2.35
C VAL A 120 13.14 6.74 -3.80
N CYS A 121 12.34 5.78 -4.28
CA CYS A 121 11.89 5.72 -5.67
C CYS A 121 10.39 5.38 -5.81
N LYS A 122 9.89 5.37 -7.05
CA LYS A 122 8.54 4.89 -7.39
C LYS A 122 8.43 3.39 -7.16
N GLU A 123 7.26 2.92 -6.72
CA GLU A 123 6.98 1.51 -6.43
C GLU A 123 7.13 0.60 -7.67
N SER A 124 6.64 1.06 -8.83
CA SER A 124 6.73 0.32 -10.09
C SER A 124 8.16 -0.02 -10.54
N ARG A 125 9.17 0.67 -10.01
CA ARG A 125 10.59 0.45 -10.33
C ARG A 125 11.32 -0.47 -9.36
N LEU A 126 10.68 -0.90 -8.27
CA LEU A 126 11.32 -1.74 -7.25
C LEU A 126 11.88 -3.05 -7.84
N GLU A 127 11.09 -3.77 -8.64
CA GLU A 127 11.51 -5.06 -9.18
C GLU A 127 12.69 -4.90 -10.16
N SER A 128 12.69 -3.83 -10.95
CA SER A 128 13.82 -3.50 -11.84
C SER A 128 15.08 -3.18 -11.03
N LEU A 129 14.94 -2.41 -9.95
CA LEU A 129 16.04 -2.04 -9.06
C LEU A 129 16.62 -3.28 -8.37
N LYS A 130 15.78 -4.14 -7.82
CA LYS A 130 16.17 -5.40 -7.16
C LYS A 130 17.02 -6.28 -8.08
N ASN A 131 16.54 -6.54 -9.30
CA ASN A 131 17.25 -7.38 -10.27
C ASN A 131 18.61 -6.79 -10.66
N ALA A 132 18.70 -5.47 -10.83
CA ALA A 132 19.95 -4.80 -11.14
C ALA A 132 20.94 -4.83 -9.95
N MET A 133 20.45 -4.69 -8.72
CA MET A 133 21.26 -4.76 -7.50
C MET A 133 21.79 -6.18 -7.25
N VAL A 134 20.98 -7.20 -7.48
CA VAL A 134 21.43 -8.60 -7.45
C VAL A 134 22.51 -8.86 -8.51
N GLY A 135 22.35 -8.29 -9.71
CA GLY A 135 23.33 -8.42 -10.80
C GLY A 135 24.73 -7.85 -10.48
N ILE A 136 24.82 -6.85 -9.59
CA ILE A 136 26.10 -6.30 -9.12
C ILE A 136 26.62 -6.97 -7.84
N GLY A 137 25.93 -8.00 -7.34
CA GLY A 137 26.35 -8.80 -6.19
C GLY A 137 25.84 -8.30 -4.84
N ILE A 138 24.81 -7.46 -4.80
CA ILE A 138 24.15 -7.10 -3.54
C ILE A 138 23.19 -8.22 -3.14
N THR A 139 23.43 -8.80 -1.97
CA THR A 139 22.65 -9.93 -1.44
C THR A 139 21.57 -9.52 -0.44
N GLY A 140 21.68 -8.33 0.16
CA GLY A 140 20.77 -7.84 1.19
C GLY A 140 20.28 -6.43 0.90
N MET A 141 18.98 -6.22 0.98
CA MET A 141 18.32 -4.91 0.90
C MET A 141 17.10 -4.91 1.81
N THR A 142 16.84 -3.78 2.45
CA THR A 142 15.65 -3.56 3.27
C THR A 142 14.72 -2.62 2.51
N VAL A 143 13.43 -2.96 2.46
CA VAL A 143 12.42 -2.19 1.73
C VAL A 143 11.36 -1.71 2.70
N SER A 144 11.04 -0.42 2.65
CA SER A 144 10.03 0.23 3.47
C SER A 144 9.09 1.05 2.60
N HIS A 145 7.78 0.94 2.82
CA HIS A 145 6.80 1.82 2.18
C HIS A 145 6.78 3.15 2.93
N VAL A 146 6.96 4.26 2.20
CA VAL A 146 7.01 5.60 2.76
C VAL A 146 6.13 6.55 1.96
N MET A 147 5.57 7.54 2.63
CA MET A 147 4.81 8.61 1.99
C MET A 147 5.72 9.83 1.85
N GLY A 148 5.84 10.38 0.64
CA GLY A 148 6.79 11.45 0.36
C GLY A 148 6.20 12.58 -0.48
N CYS A 149 6.50 13.82 -0.09
CA CYS A 149 6.22 15.01 -0.89
C CYS A 149 7.54 15.58 -1.44
N GLY A 150 7.59 15.82 -2.75
CA GLY A 150 8.74 16.46 -3.40
C GLY A 150 8.78 17.97 -3.19
N VAL A 151 9.89 18.60 -3.60
CA VAL A 151 10.08 20.07 -3.53
C VAL A 151 9.06 20.84 -4.38
N GLN A 152 8.42 20.15 -5.33
CA GLN A 152 7.38 20.73 -6.20
C GLN A 152 5.98 20.78 -5.55
N LYS A 153 5.87 20.61 -4.22
CA LYS A 153 4.64 20.78 -3.43
C LYS A 153 3.41 20.25 -4.19
N GLY A 154 3.43 18.95 -4.53
CA GLY A 154 2.55 18.29 -5.50
C GLY A 154 1.34 19.14 -5.87
N GLN A 155 1.38 19.71 -7.09
CA GLN A 155 0.43 20.71 -7.64
C GLN A 155 -0.76 20.95 -6.70
N PRO A 156 -0.85 22.08 -5.97
CA PRO A 156 -1.92 22.29 -5.02
C PRO A 156 -3.26 22.14 -5.75
N GLU A 157 -3.95 21.06 -5.45
CA GLU A 157 -5.17 20.70 -6.14
C GLU A 157 -6.29 21.55 -5.54
N TYR A 158 -6.82 22.48 -6.33
CA TYR A 158 -7.93 23.31 -5.89
C TYR A 158 -9.22 22.51 -6.03
N TYR A 159 -9.70 21.95 -4.92
CA TYR A 159 -11.03 21.36 -4.88
C TYR A 159 -12.04 22.39 -4.37
N ARG A 160 -12.97 22.81 -5.24
CA ARG A 160 -14.07 23.75 -4.92
C ARG A 160 -13.62 25.06 -4.25
N GLY A 161 -12.48 25.62 -4.66
CA GLY A 161 -11.98 26.90 -4.15
C GLY A 161 -11.24 26.82 -2.82
N ALA A 162 -11.10 25.62 -2.23
CA ALA A 162 -10.20 25.37 -1.12
C ALA A 162 -8.89 24.73 -1.63
N LEU A 163 -7.75 25.17 -1.08
CA LEU A 163 -6.46 24.53 -1.28
C LEU A 163 -6.49 23.16 -0.60
N VAL A 164 -6.52 22.08 -1.37
CA VAL A 164 -6.27 20.75 -0.82
C VAL A 164 -4.79 20.68 -0.46
N GLU A 165 -4.48 20.37 0.80
CA GLU A 165 -3.10 20.21 1.25
C GLU A 165 -2.38 19.17 0.38
N THR A 166 -1.11 19.44 0.09
CA THR A 166 -0.28 18.62 -0.78
C THR A 166 -0.36 17.14 -0.41
N SER A 167 -0.99 16.35 -1.28
CA SER A 167 -1.13 14.91 -1.09
C SER A 167 0.25 14.26 -1.07
N LEU A 168 0.54 13.50 -0.02
CA LEU A 168 1.74 12.68 0.04
C LEU A 168 1.57 11.54 -0.97
N LEU A 169 2.57 11.32 -1.83
CA LEU A 169 2.53 10.22 -2.78
C LEU A 169 3.24 9.00 -2.17
N PRO A 170 2.70 7.78 -2.38
CA PRO A 170 3.37 6.56 -1.97
C PRO A 170 4.66 6.38 -2.74
N LYS A 171 5.71 6.03 -1.99
CA LYS A 171 7.07 5.77 -2.47
C LYS A 171 7.63 4.57 -1.74
N ILE A 172 8.68 4.01 -2.31
CA ILE A 172 9.43 2.93 -1.68
C ILE A 172 10.80 3.46 -1.31
N GLN A 173 11.19 3.25 -0.05
CA GLN A 173 12.53 3.46 0.46
C GLN A 173 13.27 2.11 0.48
N VAL A 174 14.42 2.06 -0.19
CA VAL A 174 15.30 0.90 -0.22
C VAL A 174 16.60 1.26 0.46
N ASP A 175 16.88 0.58 1.56
CA ASP A 175 18.10 0.73 2.33
C ASP A 175 19.07 -0.40 2.00
N ILE A 176 20.28 -0.03 1.57
CA ILE A 176 21.34 -0.97 1.18
C ILE A 176 22.61 -0.61 1.95
N VAL A 177 23.15 -1.56 2.71
CA VAL A 177 24.44 -1.38 3.39
C VAL A 177 25.52 -2.12 2.61
N VAL A 178 26.55 -1.40 2.18
CA VAL A 178 27.65 -1.95 1.38
C VAL A 178 29.01 -1.69 2.03
N ALA A 179 29.89 -2.69 1.93
CA ALA A 179 31.28 -2.62 2.38
C ALA A 179 32.24 -2.97 1.23
N LYS A 180 32.07 -4.16 0.62
CA LYS A 180 32.93 -4.65 -0.46
C LYS A 180 32.58 -4.09 -1.84
N VAL A 181 31.30 -3.84 -2.09
CA VAL A 181 30.81 -3.31 -3.38
C VAL A 181 31.03 -1.80 -3.41
N PRO A 182 31.65 -1.23 -4.47
CA PRO A 182 31.84 0.21 -4.58
C PRO A 182 30.51 0.97 -4.58
N VAL A 183 30.40 1.98 -3.71
CA VAL A 183 29.20 2.82 -3.60
C VAL A 183 28.86 3.51 -4.94
N SER A 184 29.88 3.92 -5.70
CA SER A 184 29.71 4.52 -7.02
C SER A 184 29.01 3.59 -8.02
N GLN A 185 29.28 2.28 -7.95
CA GLN A 185 28.64 1.28 -8.80
C GLN A 185 27.16 1.11 -8.45
N VAL A 186 26.81 1.15 -7.16
CA VAL A 186 25.42 1.12 -6.68
C VAL A 186 24.66 2.34 -7.17
N ILE A 187 25.23 3.54 -7.02
CA ILE A 187 24.61 4.80 -7.47
C ILE A 187 24.44 4.81 -8.99
N ALA A 188 25.45 4.40 -9.75
CA ALA A 188 25.38 4.39 -11.22
C ALA A 188 24.32 3.40 -11.72
N THR A 189 24.23 2.22 -11.11
CA THR A 189 23.23 1.20 -11.44
C THR A 189 21.83 1.68 -11.08
N ALA A 190 21.63 2.24 -9.89
CA ALA A 190 20.36 2.83 -9.46
C ALA A 190 19.93 3.96 -10.42
N LYS A 191 20.84 4.88 -10.77
CA LYS A 191 20.55 5.97 -11.71
C LYS A 191 20.09 5.44 -13.07
N LYS A 192 20.75 4.42 -13.61
CA LYS A 192 20.38 3.84 -14.92
C LYS A 192 18.97 3.21 -14.92
N VAL A 193 18.58 2.59 -13.82
CA VAL A 193 17.32 1.83 -13.73
C VAL A 193 16.14 2.70 -13.34
N LEU A 194 16.37 3.68 -12.47
CA LEU A 194 15.31 4.53 -11.91
C LEU A 194 15.01 5.76 -12.75
N TYR A 195 15.94 6.20 -13.62
CA TYR A 195 15.76 7.39 -14.42
C TYR A 195 14.81 7.15 -15.58
N THR A 196 13.68 7.86 -15.58
CA THR A 196 12.70 7.88 -16.67
C THR A 196 12.64 9.23 -17.36
N GLY A 197 13.38 10.23 -16.87
CA GLY A 197 13.32 11.62 -17.34
C GLY A 197 12.10 12.39 -16.82
N HIS A 198 11.25 11.76 -16.01
CA HIS A 198 10.07 12.40 -15.44
C HIS A 198 10.33 12.82 -13.99
N ILE A 199 9.60 13.85 -13.56
CA ILE A 199 9.66 14.28 -12.17
C ILE A 199 9.16 13.14 -11.26
N GLY A 200 9.79 13.02 -10.10
CA GLY A 200 9.38 12.08 -9.06
C GLY A 200 10.06 10.71 -9.11
N ASP A 201 11.06 10.52 -9.98
CA ASP A 201 11.83 9.27 -10.10
C ASP A 201 12.53 8.86 -8.80
N GLY A 202 12.94 9.84 -7.99
CA GLY A 202 13.45 9.57 -6.65
C GLY A 202 14.63 10.42 -6.23
N LYS A 203 15.21 10.06 -5.09
CA LYS A 203 16.47 10.58 -4.57
C LYS A 203 17.29 9.45 -3.97
N ILE A 204 18.61 9.60 -4.01
CA ILE A 204 19.57 8.68 -3.41
C ILE A 204 20.34 9.46 -2.35
N PHE A 205 20.40 8.91 -1.14
CA PHE A 205 21.14 9.43 0.00
C PHE A 205 22.26 8.46 0.35
N VAL A 206 23.38 9.01 0.81
CA VAL A 206 24.57 8.24 1.16
C VAL A 206 24.96 8.63 2.57
N TYR A 207 25.04 7.64 3.44
CA TYR A 207 25.36 7.80 4.86
C TYR A 207 26.55 6.91 5.22
N ASP A 208 27.42 7.44 6.08
CA ASP A 208 28.52 6.67 6.63
C ASP A 208 28.02 5.78 7.77
N VAL A 209 28.45 4.52 7.80
CA VAL A 209 28.08 3.55 8.83
C VAL A 209 29.33 3.18 9.62
N GLU A 210 29.28 3.37 10.93
CA GLU A 210 30.43 3.08 11.80
C GLU A 210 30.61 1.58 12.05
N ASN A 211 29.50 0.83 12.22
CA ASN A 211 29.54 -0.59 12.54
C ASN A 211 28.26 -1.32 12.08
N VAL A 212 28.37 -2.63 11.83
CA VAL A 212 27.27 -3.55 11.50
C VAL A 212 27.43 -4.81 12.37
N VAL A 213 26.34 -5.26 13.00
CA VAL A 213 26.30 -6.45 13.88
C VAL A 213 25.31 -7.46 13.32
#